data_AF-A0A5M9GKA6-F1
#
_entry.id   AF-A0A5M9GKA6-F1
#
_cell.length_a   1.000
_cell.length_b   1.000
_cell.length_c   1.000
_cell.angle_alpha   90.00
_cell.angle_beta   90.00
_cell.angle_gamma   90.00
#
_symmetry.space_group_name_H-M   'P 1'
#
loop_
_entity.id
_entity.type
_entity.pdbx_description
1 polymer ?
#
loop_
_entity_poly.entity_id
_entity_poly.type
_entity_poly.pdbx_seq_one_letter_code
_entity_poly.pdbx_strand_id
1 'polypeptide(L)'
;MNCPFCGSEAKFNKNGILAVAECEFCGAALTDPDTGYPKLWNEGKGRYNFHNIKANMFLELAEQSVQILRTYHTYDLYLLLKEVRNERASMYHGLHIFNKASDQEDGFKEVADVQGKDYEYWTRRMFVIENILRERQGWFPERIDAKFLSGVEDKIRKCLKKNMVIRKERKTEGSKVK
;
A
#
# COMPACT_ATOMS: atom_id res chain seq x y z
N MET A 1 8.82 17.62 -19.83
CA MET A 1 7.88 16.71 -19.14
C MET A 1 8.16 15.31 -19.65
N ASN A 2 8.33 14.35 -18.75
CA ASN A 2 8.90 13.06 -19.06
C ASN A 2 8.00 11.93 -18.54
N CYS A 3 8.14 10.73 -19.11
CA CYS A 3 7.52 9.52 -18.62
C CYS A 3 7.93 9.28 -17.16
N PRO A 4 6.97 9.02 -16.24
CA PRO A 4 7.26 8.86 -14.82
C PRO A 4 7.99 7.54 -14.49
N PHE A 5 8.02 6.59 -15.41
CA PHE A 5 8.65 5.28 -15.22
C PHE A 5 10.10 5.25 -15.70
N CYS A 6 10.36 5.66 -16.94
CA CYS A 6 11.69 5.54 -17.57
C CYS A 6 12.43 6.88 -17.70
N GLY A 7 11.74 8.01 -17.56
CA GLY A 7 12.31 9.34 -17.77
C GLY A 7 12.45 9.78 -19.23
N SER A 8 11.97 9.00 -20.21
CA SER A 8 11.93 9.41 -21.62
C SER A 8 11.04 10.64 -21.80
N GLU A 9 11.42 11.54 -22.70
CA GLU A 9 10.66 12.76 -22.99
C GLU A 9 9.26 12.42 -23.55
N ALA A 10 8.23 13.10 -23.02
CA ALA A 10 6.87 12.95 -23.52
C ALA A 10 6.65 13.85 -24.74
N LYS A 11 5.97 13.33 -25.77
CA LYS A 11 5.69 14.06 -27.01
C LYS A 11 4.38 14.83 -26.90
N PHE A 12 4.39 16.09 -27.34
CA PHE A 12 3.22 16.95 -27.38
C PHE A 12 2.94 17.42 -28.81
N ASN A 13 1.67 17.60 -29.16
CA ASN A 13 1.29 18.20 -30.43
C ASN A 13 1.46 19.73 -30.39
N LYS A 14 1.21 20.39 -31.52
CA LYS A 14 1.35 21.86 -31.67
C LYS A 14 0.51 22.68 -30.69
N ASN A 15 -0.54 22.09 -30.12
CA ASN A 15 -1.46 22.72 -29.17
C ASN A 15 -1.06 22.45 -27.71
N GLY A 16 0.09 21.81 -27.45
CA GLY A 16 0.55 21.46 -26.10
C GLY A 16 -0.19 20.28 -25.47
N ILE A 17 -0.96 19.51 -26.24
CA ILE A 17 -1.66 18.32 -25.79
C ILE A 17 -0.75 17.11 -26.00
N LEU A 18 -0.75 16.18 -25.04
CA LEU A 18 0.03 14.94 -25.14
C LEU A 18 -0.33 14.20 -26.44
N ALA A 19 0.67 13.94 -27.28
CA ALA A 19 0.48 13.38 -28.61
C ALA A 19 0.26 11.86 -28.59
N VAL A 20 0.77 11.18 -27.56
CA VAL A 20 0.69 9.73 -27.39
C VAL A 20 0.27 9.39 -25.96
N ALA A 21 -0.71 8.50 -25.80
CA ALA A 21 -1.20 8.08 -24.49
C ALA A 21 -0.25 7.11 -23.77
N GLU A 22 0.69 6.49 -24.48
CA GLU A 22 1.64 5.52 -23.95
C GLU A 22 3.08 5.95 -24.27
N CYS A 23 4.00 5.65 -23.37
CA CYS A 23 5.41 5.90 -23.58
C CYS A 23 5.97 4.93 -24.63
N GLU A 24 6.48 5.46 -25.74
CA GLU A 24 7.06 4.65 -26.82
C GLU A 24 8.27 3.79 -26.39
N PHE A 25 8.92 4.14 -25.28
CA PHE A 25 10.07 3.37 -24.78
C PHE A 25 9.67 2.19 -23.88
N CYS A 26 8.84 2.42 -22.86
CA CYS A 26 8.51 1.40 -21.85
C CYS A 26 7.06 0.92 -21.87
N GLY A 27 6.22 1.45 -22.76
CA GLY A 27 4.79 1.12 -22.86
C GLY A 27 3.94 1.63 -21.69
N ALA A 28 4.50 2.43 -20.77
CA ALA A 28 3.73 2.94 -19.65
C ALA A 28 2.66 3.94 -20.12
N ALA A 29 1.43 3.80 -19.61
CA ALA A 29 0.39 4.80 -19.80
C ALA A 29 0.84 6.16 -19.22
N LEU A 30 0.75 7.20 -20.05
CA LEU A 30 1.08 8.59 -19.74
C LEU A 30 -0.15 9.42 -19.40
N THR A 31 -1.33 8.81 -19.41
CA THR A 31 -2.59 9.39 -18.94
C THR A 31 -3.17 8.55 -17.82
N ASP A 32 -3.85 9.21 -16.89
CA ASP A 32 -4.65 8.55 -15.89
C ASP A 32 -5.92 7.99 -16.54
N PRO A 33 -6.22 6.69 -16.40
CA PRO A 33 -7.38 6.09 -17.06
C PRO A 33 -8.71 6.58 -16.47
N ASP A 34 -8.73 7.00 -15.21
CA ASP A 34 -9.96 7.41 -14.52
C ASP A 34 -10.30 8.88 -14.81
N THR A 35 -9.28 9.73 -14.90
CA THR A 35 -9.45 11.19 -15.03
C THR A 35 -9.04 11.76 -16.39
N GLY A 36 -8.31 10.99 -17.21
CA GLY A 36 -7.76 11.42 -18.48
C GLY A 36 -6.59 12.40 -18.38
N TYR A 37 -6.20 12.84 -17.18
CA TYR A 37 -5.13 13.82 -17.00
C TYR A 37 -3.74 13.19 -17.25
N PRO A 38 -2.76 13.96 -17.77
CA PRO A 38 -1.40 13.46 -17.98
C PRO A 38 -0.70 13.06 -16.67
N LYS A 39 -0.15 11.84 -16.65
CA LYS A 39 0.75 11.31 -15.61
C LYS A 39 2.19 11.53 -16.05
N LEU A 40 2.71 12.72 -15.77
CA LEU A 40 4.03 13.14 -16.24
C LEU A 40 4.91 13.59 -15.09
N TRP A 41 6.22 13.41 -15.28
CA TRP A 41 7.25 13.74 -14.31
C TRP A 41 8.15 14.89 -14.80
N ASN A 42 8.62 15.72 -13.85
CA ASN A 42 9.53 16.82 -14.10
C ASN A 42 10.91 16.54 -13.53
N GLU A 43 11.94 16.84 -14.31
CA GLU A 43 13.33 16.67 -13.89
C GLU A 43 13.64 17.53 -12.64
N GLY A 44 14.45 16.95 -11.74
CA GLY A 44 14.83 17.61 -10.48
C GLY A 44 13.74 17.63 -9.39
N LYS A 45 12.56 17.04 -9.62
CA LYS A 45 11.44 17.01 -8.65
C LYS A 45 11.23 15.67 -7.93
N GLY A 46 12.25 14.80 -7.87
CA GLY A 46 12.16 13.48 -7.22
C GLY A 46 11.69 12.37 -8.15
N ARG A 47 10.97 11.35 -7.65
CA ARG A 47 10.18 10.40 -8.47
C ARG A 47 8.73 10.84 -8.49
N TYR A 48 8.02 10.51 -9.57
CA TYR A 48 6.57 10.61 -9.60
C TYR A 48 5.97 9.73 -8.49
N ASN A 49 5.00 10.27 -7.76
CA ASN A 49 4.28 9.48 -6.75
C ASN A 49 3.10 8.76 -7.41
N PHE A 50 3.26 7.46 -7.66
CA PHE A 50 2.21 6.64 -8.26
C PHE A 50 1.06 6.31 -7.32
N HIS A 51 1.24 6.49 -6.02
CA HIS A 51 0.29 6.01 -5.02
C HIS A 51 -0.09 7.10 -4.03
N ASN A 52 -1.39 7.20 -3.77
CA ASN A 52 -1.90 8.00 -2.67
C ASN A 52 -2.03 7.11 -1.44
N ILE A 53 -1.06 7.24 -0.53
CA ILE A 53 -1.16 6.68 0.83
C ILE A 53 -2.35 7.34 1.51
N LYS A 54 -3.22 6.54 2.11
CA LYS A 54 -4.41 7.06 2.80
C LYS A 54 -3.97 7.77 4.08
N ALA A 55 -4.55 8.95 4.32
CA ALA A 55 -4.29 9.71 5.55
C ALA A 55 -4.84 9.00 6.78
N ASN A 56 -5.99 8.33 6.64
CA ASN A 56 -6.68 7.66 7.73
C ASN A 56 -6.94 6.20 7.36
N MET A 57 -6.41 5.29 8.18
CA MET A 57 -6.66 3.86 8.09
C MET A 57 -7.40 3.41 9.33
N PHE A 58 -8.66 2.99 9.15
CA PHE A 58 -9.54 2.49 10.19
C PHE A 58 -9.81 1.00 10.01
N LEU A 59 -10.16 0.31 11.09
CA LEU A 59 -10.37 -1.13 11.09
C LEU A 59 -11.50 -1.56 10.14
N GLU A 60 -12.57 -0.76 10.03
CA GLU A 60 -13.75 -1.03 9.21
C GLU A 60 -13.41 -1.08 7.71
N LEU A 61 -12.33 -0.43 7.30
CA LEU A 61 -11.82 -0.55 5.92
C LEU A 61 -11.41 -1.99 5.60
N ALA A 62 -11.07 -2.79 6.61
CA ALA A 62 -10.74 -4.18 6.45
C ALA A 62 -11.93 -5.01 6.01
N GLU A 63 -13.16 -4.48 6.02
CA GLU A 63 -14.40 -5.15 5.61
C GLU A 63 -14.71 -4.98 4.10
N GLN A 64 -14.02 -4.05 3.44
CA GLN A 64 -14.17 -3.76 2.01
C GLN A 64 -13.92 -4.99 1.12
N SER A 65 -14.47 -4.99 -0.09
CA SER A 65 -14.25 -6.10 -1.02
C SER A 65 -12.77 -6.25 -1.40
N VAL A 66 -12.36 -7.47 -1.79
CA VAL A 66 -10.99 -7.74 -2.27
C VAL A 66 -10.60 -6.80 -3.41
N GLN A 67 -11.53 -6.48 -4.31
CA GLN A 67 -11.26 -5.57 -5.44
C GLN A 67 -10.94 -4.16 -4.97
N ILE A 68 -11.66 -3.65 -3.95
CA ILE A 68 -11.37 -2.35 -3.36
C ILE A 68 -10.03 -2.39 -2.61
N LEU A 69 -9.79 -3.40 -1.78
CA LEU A 69 -8.53 -3.54 -1.02
C LEU A 69 -7.31 -3.67 -1.93
N ARG A 70 -7.45 -4.29 -3.12
CA ARG A 70 -6.40 -4.36 -4.14
C ARG A 70 -5.99 -3.01 -4.71
N THR A 71 -6.78 -1.95 -4.53
CA THR A 71 -6.39 -0.60 -4.93
C THR A 71 -5.56 0.13 -3.88
N TYR A 72 -5.52 -0.36 -2.64
CA TYR A 72 -4.88 0.35 -1.53
C TYR A 72 -3.37 0.31 -1.67
N HIS A 73 -2.64 1.30 -1.17
CA HIS A 73 -1.19 1.23 -1.18
C HIS A 73 -0.71 0.08 -0.28
N THR A 74 0.41 -0.55 -0.60
CA THR A 74 0.95 -1.67 0.20
C THR A 74 1.23 -1.26 1.65
N TYR A 75 1.61 -0.01 1.87
CA TYR A 75 1.75 0.54 3.22
C TYR A 75 0.41 0.61 3.98
N ASP A 76 -0.67 1.02 3.31
CA ASP A 76 -2.01 1.06 3.90
C ASP A 76 -2.48 -0.35 4.29
N LEU A 77 -2.16 -1.35 3.47
CA LEU A 77 -2.43 -2.76 3.78
C LEU A 77 -1.64 -3.24 5.00
N TYR A 78 -0.41 -2.75 5.23
CA TYR A 78 0.32 -3.07 6.47
C TYR A 78 -0.33 -2.46 7.70
N LEU A 79 -0.77 -1.20 7.62
CA LEU A 79 -1.51 -0.55 8.70
C LEU A 79 -2.79 -1.32 9.01
N LEU A 80 -3.56 -1.67 7.97
CA LEU A 80 -4.81 -2.41 8.13
C LEU A 80 -4.58 -3.81 8.71
N LEU A 81 -3.55 -4.52 8.24
CA LEU A 81 -3.20 -5.83 8.77
C LEU A 81 -2.82 -5.77 10.25
N LYS A 82 -2.13 -4.71 10.69
CA LYS A 82 -1.84 -4.47 12.11
C LYS A 82 -3.13 -4.34 12.90
N GLU A 83 -4.07 -3.49 12.46
CA GLU A 83 -5.33 -3.29 13.18
C GLU A 83 -6.18 -4.56 13.24
N VAL A 84 -6.30 -5.30 12.13
CA VAL A 84 -7.04 -6.58 12.10
C VAL A 84 -6.38 -7.63 13.01
N ARG A 85 -5.05 -7.67 13.09
CA ARG A 85 -4.35 -8.59 14.00
C ARG A 85 -4.59 -8.24 15.47
N ASN A 86 -4.65 -6.96 15.81
CA ASN A 86 -4.99 -6.50 17.15
C ASN A 86 -6.43 -6.88 17.50
N GLU A 87 -7.37 -6.64 16.58
CA GLU A 87 -8.78 -7.00 16.79
C GLU A 87 -8.95 -8.50 16.98
N ARG A 88 -8.36 -9.31 16.09
CA ARG A 88 -8.36 -10.78 16.20
C ARG A 88 -7.81 -11.26 17.55
N ALA A 89 -6.73 -10.64 18.03
CA ALA A 89 -6.13 -10.98 19.32
C ALA A 89 -7.06 -10.63 20.49
N SER A 90 -7.74 -9.49 20.41
CA SER A 90 -8.78 -9.08 21.37
C SER A 90 -9.93 -10.08 21.41
N MET A 91 -10.47 -10.45 20.24
CA MET A 91 -11.57 -11.42 20.13
C MET A 91 -11.16 -12.81 20.61
N TYR A 92 -9.92 -13.25 20.35
CA TYR A 92 -9.39 -14.51 20.87
C TYR A 92 -9.29 -14.51 22.40
N HIS A 93 -8.86 -13.38 22.99
CA HIS A 93 -8.80 -13.25 24.44
C HIS A 93 -10.19 -13.32 25.06
N GLY A 94 -11.17 -12.62 24.49
CA GLY A 94 -12.58 -12.71 24.88
C GLY A 94 -13.09 -14.15 24.77
N LEU A 95 -12.82 -14.83 23.66
CA LEU A 95 -13.24 -16.21 23.42
C LEU A 95 -12.71 -17.14 24.50
N HIS A 96 -11.43 -16.99 24.88
CA HIS A 96 -10.86 -17.79 25.97
C HIS A 96 -11.58 -17.54 27.31
N ILE A 97 -11.87 -16.28 27.65
CA ILE A 97 -12.55 -15.93 28.90
C ILE A 97 -13.96 -16.53 28.94
N PHE A 98 -14.75 -16.35 27.87
CA PHE A 98 -16.13 -16.82 27.85
C PHE A 98 -16.24 -18.33 27.76
N ASN A 99 -15.34 -19.02 27.05
CA ASN A 99 -15.30 -20.48 27.08
C ASN A 99 -15.08 -21.00 28.50
N LYS A 100 -14.11 -20.42 29.23
CA LYS A 100 -13.84 -20.81 30.62
C LYS A 100 -15.02 -20.52 31.56
N ALA A 101 -15.75 -19.43 31.33
CA ALA A 101 -16.96 -19.12 32.09
C ALA A 101 -18.12 -20.07 31.74
N SER A 102 -18.26 -20.46 30.47
CA SER A 102 -19.30 -21.39 30.01
C SER A 102 -19.12 -22.82 30.54
N ASP A 103 -17.88 -23.22 30.83
CA ASP A 103 -17.58 -24.49 31.51
C ASP A 103 -18.06 -24.49 32.97
N GLN A 104 -18.27 -23.30 33.55
CA GLN A 104 -18.71 -23.13 34.94
C GLN A 104 -20.21 -22.82 35.05
N GLU A 105 -20.78 -22.11 34.08
CA GLU A 105 -22.17 -21.68 34.09
C GLU A 105 -22.75 -21.63 32.66
N ASP A 106 -23.86 -22.36 32.44
CA ASP A 106 -24.50 -22.52 31.13
C ASP A 106 -24.97 -21.19 30.50
N GLY A 107 -25.20 -20.16 31.33
CA GLY A 107 -25.61 -18.82 30.88
C GLY A 107 -24.61 -18.10 29.98
N PHE A 108 -23.35 -18.54 29.94
CA PHE A 108 -22.30 -17.93 29.10
C PHE A 108 -22.13 -18.60 27.73
N LYS A 109 -22.85 -19.70 27.43
CA LYS A 109 -22.70 -20.43 26.16
C LYS A 109 -23.03 -19.58 24.93
N GLU A 110 -24.14 -18.83 24.94
CA GLU A 110 -24.48 -17.95 23.81
C GLU A 110 -23.44 -16.86 23.58
N VAL A 111 -22.88 -16.29 24.66
CA VAL A 111 -21.86 -15.25 24.58
C VAL A 111 -20.54 -15.81 24.01
N ALA A 112 -20.17 -17.02 24.43
CA ALA A 112 -19.01 -17.74 23.91
C ALA A 112 -19.15 -18.02 22.39
N ASP A 113 -20.34 -18.44 21.94
CA ASP A 113 -20.63 -18.68 20.52
C ASP A 113 -20.54 -17.40 19.67
N VAL A 114 -21.08 -16.29 20.15
CA VAL A 114 -20.97 -14.98 19.47
C VAL A 114 -19.51 -14.58 19.34
N GLN A 115 -18.76 -14.66 20.45
CA GLN A 115 -17.35 -14.32 20.47
C GLN A 115 -16.51 -15.20 19.53
N GLY A 116 -16.87 -16.48 19.39
CA GLY A 116 -16.27 -17.41 18.45
C GLY A 116 -16.49 -17.00 16.99
N LYS A 117 -17.70 -16.55 16.65
CA LYS A 117 -18.04 -16.03 15.32
C LYS A 117 -17.25 -14.75 15.00
N ASP A 118 -17.10 -13.84 15.97
CA ASP A 118 -16.32 -12.62 15.77
C ASP A 118 -14.83 -12.92 15.56
N TYR A 119 -14.27 -13.85 16.33
CA TYR A 119 -12.90 -14.32 16.13
C TYR A 119 -12.72 -14.94 14.73
N GLU A 120 -13.64 -15.79 14.29
CA GLU A 120 -13.61 -16.38 12.95
C GLU A 120 -13.70 -15.29 11.87
N TYR A 121 -14.62 -14.34 12.04
CA TYR A 121 -14.82 -13.21 11.11
C TYR A 121 -13.52 -12.44 10.89
N TRP A 122 -12.90 -11.97 11.98
CA TRP A 122 -11.66 -11.19 11.88
C TRP A 122 -10.47 -12.03 11.40
N THR A 123 -10.44 -13.33 11.70
CA THR A 123 -9.46 -14.26 11.14
C THR A 123 -9.57 -14.34 9.61
N ARG A 124 -10.79 -14.45 9.08
CA ARG A 124 -11.03 -14.44 7.63
C ARG A 124 -10.67 -13.10 7.00
N ARG A 125 -10.99 -11.97 7.64
CA ARG A 125 -10.57 -10.63 7.16
C ARG A 125 -9.05 -10.49 7.15
N MET A 126 -8.34 -11.04 8.14
CA MET A 126 -6.88 -11.07 8.17
C MET A 126 -6.31 -11.81 6.95
N PHE A 127 -6.83 -13.00 6.64
CA PHE A 127 -6.39 -13.79 5.50
C PHE A 127 -6.58 -13.08 4.16
N VAL A 128 -7.65 -12.29 4.01
CA VAL A 128 -7.84 -11.48 2.79
C VAL A 128 -6.67 -10.53 2.57
N ILE A 129 -6.28 -9.78 3.61
CA ILE A 129 -5.19 -8.80 3.50
C ILE A 129 -3.85 -9.50 3.30
N GLU A 130 -3.57 -10.57 4.03
CA GLU A 130 -2.36 -11.37 3.90
C GLU A 130 -2.19 -11.92 2.47
N ASN A 131 -3.26 -12.41 1.86
CA ASN A 131 -3.21 -12.93 0.50
C ASN A 131 -3.04 -11.84 -0.56
N ILE A 132 -3.61 -10.64 -0.38
CA ILE A 132 -3.32 -9.50 -1.27
C ILE A 132 -1.83 -9.12 -1.18
N LEU A 133 -1.26 -9.10 0.02
CA LEU A 133 0.17 -8.83 0.19
C LEU A 133 1.03 -9.92 -0.47
N ARG A 134 0.68 -11.20 -0.31
CA ARG A 134 1.37 -12.31 -1.00
C ARG A 134 1.25 -12.22 -2.51
N GLU A 135 0.09 -11.86 -3.03
CA GLU A 135 -0.13 -11.65 -4.47
C GLU A 135 0.80 -10.55 -5.02
N ARG A 136 1.00 -9.46 -4.27
CA ARG A 136 1.80 -8.31 -4.71
C ARG A 136 3.31 -8.51 -4.66
N GLN A 137 3.80 -9.17 -3.60
CA GLN A 137 5.25 -9.22 -3.32
C GLN A 137 5.75 -10.58 -2.86
N GLY A 138 4.90 -11.60 -2.80
CA GLY A 138 5.24 -12.96 -2.40
C GLY A 138 5.30 -13.21 -0.89
N TRP A 139 5.17 -12.17 -0.05
CA TRP A 139 5.27 -12.28 1.40
C TRP A 139 4.46 -11.20 2.13
N PHE A 140 4.22 -11.38 3.42
CA PHE A 140 3.73 -10.33 4.33
C PHE A 140 4.58 -10.32 5.62
N PRO A 141 4.73 -9.16 6.29
CA PRO A 141 5.48 -9.08 7.54
C PRO A 141 4.78 -9.87 8.66
N GLU A 142 5.53 -10.73 9.35
CA GLU A 142 5.04 -11.45 10.54
C GLU A 142 4.71 -10.48 11.68
N ARG A 143 5.58 -9.47 11.89
CA ARG A 143 5.41 -8.43 12.91
C ARG A 143 5.31 -7.05 12.27
N ILE A 144 4.27 -6.31 12.64
CA ILE A 144 4.02 -4.93 12.20
C ILE A 144 3.93 -4.05 13.43
N ASP A 145 5.06 -3.47 13.84
CA ASP A 145 5.12 -2.51 14.94
C ASP A 145 5.46 -1.11 14.44
N ALA A 146 5.50 -0.14 15.36
CA ALA A 146 5.80 1.26 15.03
C ALA A 146 7.18 1.42 14.36
N LYS A 147 8.16 0.58 14.72
CA LYS A 147 9.50 0.61 14.13
C LYS A 147 9.49 0.10 12.69
N PHE A 148 8.75 -0.98 12.42
CA PHE A 148 8.56 -1.48 11.06
C PHE A 148 7.87 -0.42 10.18
N LEU A 149 6.76 0.15 10.65
CA LEU A 149 5.97 1.13 9.89
C LEU A 149 6.78 2.39 9.58
N SER A 150 7.41 2.99 10.58
CA SER A 150 8.30 4.15 10.39
C SER A 150 9.45 3.84 9.43
N GLY A 151 10.04 2.64 9.52
CA GLY A 151 11.08 2.21 8.59
C GLY A 151 10.60 2.09 7.14
N VAL A 152 9.35 1.64 6.91
CA VAL A 152 8.76 1.58 5.57
C VAL A 152 8.43 2.98 5.06
N GLU A 153 7.83 3.83 5.89
CA GLU A 153 7.51 5.22 5.55
C GLU A 153 8.77 6.01 5.15
N ASP A 154 9.86 5.83 5.92
CA ASP A 154 11.16 6.44 5.62
C ASP A 154 11.70 5.98 4.25
N LYS A 155 11.56 4.69 3.92
CA LYS A 155 11.97 4.16 2.62
C LYS A 155 11.14 4.78 1.50
N ILE A 156 9.81 4.86 1.66
CA ILE A 156 8.91 5.49 0.70
C ILE A 156 9.33 6.94 0.46
N ARG A 157 9.50 7.73 1.53
CA ARG A 157 9.91 9.13 1.47
C ARG A 157 11.28 9.32 0.79
N LYS A 158 12.25 8.45 1.08
CA LYS A 158 13.57 8.46 0.44
C LYS A 158 13.49 8.13 -1.05
N CYS A 159 12.68 7.14 -1.43
CA CYS A 159 12.44 6.78 -2.83
C CYS A 159 11.81 7.94 -3.62
N LEU A 160 10.80 8.60 -3.04
CA LEU A 160 10.15 9.76 -3.65
C LEU A 160 11.09 10.94 -3.88
N LYS A 161 12.09 11.14 -3.01
CA LYS A 161 13.09 12.21 -3.17
C LYS A 161 14.17 11.89 -4.22
N LYS A 162 14.26 10.64 -4.72
CA LYS A 162 15.35 10.21 -5.60
C LYS A 162 15.07 10.56 -7.07
N ASN A 163 15.85 11.47 -7.64
CA ASN A 163 15.73 11.81 -9.06
C ASN A 163 16.01 10.61 -10.00
N MET A 164 15.38 10.63 -11.18
CA MET A 164 15.82 9.81 -12.31
C MET A 164 17.03 10.51 -12.95
N VAL A 165 18.20 9.88 -12.92
CA VAL A 165 19.43 10.46 -13.48
C VAL A 165 20.02 9.46 -14.45
N ILE A 166 20.07 9.83 -15.72
CA ILE A 166 20.74 9.07 -16.78
C ILE A 166 22.12 9.70 -16.99
N ARG A 167 23.18 8.98 -16.64
CA ARG A 167 24.56 9.42 -16.88
C ARG A 167 25.06 8.81 -18.18
N LYS A 168 25.21 9.62 -19.22
CA LYS A 168 25.77 9.19 -20.51
C LYS A 168 27.30 9.24 -20.54
N GLU A 169 27.90 10.05 -19.69
CA GLU A 169 29.35 10.25 -19.60
C GLU A 169 29.88 9.74 -18.26
N ARG A 170 31.14 9.29 -18.25
CA ARG A 170 31.84 8.95 -17.00
C ARG A 170 31.95 10.21 -16.16
N LYS A 171 31.69 10.08 -14.85
CA LYS A 171 32.04 11.11 -13.87
C LYS A 171 33.55 11.32 -13.94
N THR A 172 34.00 12.43 -14.51
CA THR A 172 35.35 12.94 -14.26
C THR A 172 35.38 13.43 -12.80
N GLU A 173 36.30 12.88 -12.01
CA GLU A 173 36.52 13.32 -10.64
C GLU A 173 36.96 14.79 -10.67
N GLY A 174 36.07 15.73 -10.32
CA GLY A 174 36.44 17.15 -10.29
C GLY A 174 35.29 18.15 -10.11
N SER A 175 34.07 17.86 -10.54
CA SER A 175 32.97 18.83 -10.39
C SER A 175 32.27 18.69 -9.05
N LYS A 176 32.88 19.23 -7.98
CA LYS A 176 32.14 19.72 -6.81
C LYS A 176 31.27 20.88 -7.29
N VAL A 177 29.99 20.62 -7.54
CA VAL A 177 29.00 21.69 -7.73
C VAL A 177 28.70 22.26 -6.34
N LYS A 178 28.97 23.56 -6.19
CA LYS A 178 28.60 24.39 -5.03
C LYS A 178 27.09 24.44 -4.87
#